data_AF-A0A4R6QJD1-F1
#
_entry.id   AF-A0A4R6QJD1-F1
#
_cell.length_a   1.000
_cell.length_b   1.000
_cell.length_c   1.000
_cell.angle_alpha   90.00
_cell.angle_beta   90.00
_cell.angle_gamma   90.00
#
_symmetry.space_group_name_H-M   'P 1'
#
loop_
_entity.id
_entity.type
_entity.pdbx_description
1 polymer ?
#
loop_
_entity_poly.entity_id
_entity_poly.type
_entity_poly.pdbx_seq_one_letter_code
_entity_poly.pdbx_strand_id
1 'polypeptide(L)'
;MLLLNAEQTQALQALKLERDIRRLSEALATGFPEIPGRLAERYEQLVRHGVQRGAVHGLTHAVCVARYLACWFMLGAEFETRPGFVWAQDLLTDGGRPEGAKVFQLCRRTREELARLALQAAPPQGLMPPALFDQAIAGLDAALMERGMLGSLLPGSPVQLGEACDIDALDLRLLESGMGLQYRVEQGQWRRLPAEVDRSPITLSAGAGPRHLVPQSTAPDAAAVSALPARLNVLSQPAGRDVTRLRLRTRAAACCDPKVHPLAVLNGPRGVSDWRGQHANDVLLNLYADSPAPPPGDALQPVIAAEGPAQISVLELSSCGLRDAGQSLGTLSTQIAVYPAEQHLMAWKREPGPAMTWPETHATPTTTPPSRLRIERDGLALEASRWQAGLEDLDRQLIEGLGRLATAWERESGVSRGSLQAQPMLLSGTAGLSWGWAEGEQGMRSMPFYRVAGLMDLVACQLNLRMSGDLALHGSLSRLTLHCAGSAPLQLSWQRGAKDADLMATLAPAQTQFRHPFVLQLEATARDELAVLDIGCPVVGALVGSCGLRPKAEGPGLQWFAKLEIAPASVILLLHDPLLGHRELVRPLLPAMKLLDWSLG
;
A
#
# COMPACT_ATOMS: atom_id res chain seq x y z
N MET A 1 -11.44 63.99 25.31
CA MET A 1 -11.21 62.93 24.31
C MET A 1 -12.02 63.30 23.08
N LEU A 2 -11.37 63.68 21.97
CA LEU A 2 -12.06 64.04 20.73
C LEU A 2 -12.63 62.76 20.12
N LEU A 3 -13.95 62.71 19.91
CA LEU A 3 -14.62 61.62 19.20
C LEU A 3 -14.78 62.05 17.74
N LEU A 4 -14.08 61.36 16.84
CA LEU A 4 -14.17 61.59 15.41
C LEU A 4 -15.33 60.75 14.85
N ASN A 5 -16.13 61.33 13.94
CA ASN A 5 -17.08 60.56 13.17
C ASN A 5 -16.36 59.74 12.07
N ALA A 6 -17.09 58.87 11.37
CA ALA A 6 -16.51 57.99 10.35
C ALA A 6 -15.87 58.78 9.19
N GLU A 7 -16.52 59.84 8.71
CA GLU A 7 -16.02 60.69 7.63
C GLU A 7 -14.73 61.43 8.03
N GLN A 8 -14.68 61.96 9.25
CA GLN A 8 -13.50 62.63 9.81
C GLN A 8 -12.34 61.65 9.99
N THR A 9 -12.63 60.43 10.44
CA THR A 9 -11.62 59.38 10.58
C THR A 9 -11.03 59.01 9.21
N GLN A 10 -11.89 58.82 8.21
CA GLN A 10 -11.46 58.52 6.84
C GLN A 10 -10.65 59.67 6.22
N ALA A 11 -11.09 60.92 6.39
CA ALA A 11 -10.35 62.09 5.92
C ALA A 11 -8.97 62.20 6.57
N LEU A 12 -8.87 61.95 7.88
CA LEU A 12 -7.60 61.95 8.59
C LEU A 12 -6.68 60.80 8.16
N GLN A 13 -7.22 59.60 7.94
CA GLN A 13 -6.47 58.46 7.39
C GLN A 13 -5.94 58.77 5.98
N ALA A 14 -6.76 59.39 5.12
CA ALA A 14 -6.34 59.81 3.77
C ALA A 14 -5.18 60.84 3.83
N LEU A 15 -5.30 61.87 4.67
CA LEU A 15 -4.24 62.86 4.88
C LEU A 15 -2.96 62.23 5.45
N LYS A 16 -3.11 61.29 6.39
CA LYS A 16 -1.98 60.55 6.95
C LYS A 16 -1.29 59.70 5.89
N LEU A 17 -2.06 58.99 5.06
CA LEU A 17 -1.56 58.18 3.96
C LEU A 17 -0.78 59.04 2.96
N GLU A 18 -1.30 60.20 2.56
CA GLU A 18 -0.58 61.12 1.68
C GLU A 18 0.75 61.60 2.27
N ARG A 19 0.75 61.94 3.57
CA ARG A 19 1.97 62.33 4.28
C ARG A 19 2.99 61.18 4.34
N ASP A 20 2.52 59.96 4.57
CA ASP A 20 3.39 58.79 4.62
C ASP A 20 3.96 58.45 3.24
N ILE A 21 3.15 58.54 2.18
CA ILE A 21 3.61 58.37 0.79
C ILE A 21 4.68 59.41 0.43
N ARG A 22 4.53 60.66 0.87
CA ARG A 22 5.55 61.70 0.65
C ARG A 22 6.87 61.33 1.33
N ARG A 23 6.83 60.93 2.59
CA ARG A 23 8.02 60.49 3.35
C ARG A 23 8.67 59.24 2.76
N LEU A 24 7.85 58.28 2.32
CA LEU A 24 8.30 57.11 1.59
C LEU A 24 9.05 57.51 0.31
N SER A 25 8.50 58.47 -0.44
CA SER A 25 9.12 59.01 -1.65
C SER A 25 10.46 59.71 -1.34
N GLU A 26 10.55 60.50 -0.28
CA GLU A 26 11.79 61.15 0.16
C GLU A 26 12.88 60.13 0.54
N ALA A 27 12.51 59.07 1.27
CA ALA A 27 13.42 58.00 1.63
C ALA A 27 13.89 57.20 0.40
N LEU A 28 12.98 56.89 -0.52
CA LEU A 28 13.28 56.23 -1.80
C LEU A 28 14.19 57.08 -2.69
N ALA A 29 13.98 58.39 -2.76
CA ALA A 29 14.83 59.32 -3.51
C ALA A 29 16.25 59.40 -2.91
N THR A 30 16.37 59.26 -1.58
CA THR A 30 17.67 59.24 -0.90
C THR A 30 18.42 57.94 -1.19
N GLY A 31 17.74 56.78 -1.13
CA GLY A 31 18.35 55.48 -1.44
C GLY A 31 18.65 55.28 -2.94
N PHE A 32 17.87 55.91 -3.81
CA PHE A 32 17.95 55.77 -5.27
C PHE A 32 17.93 57.14 -5.97
N PRO A 33 19.01 57.94 -5.86
CA PRO A 33 19.02 59.36 -6.27
C PRO A 33 18.85 59.60 -7.77
N GLU A 34 19.19 58.63 -8.61
CA GLU A 34 19.05 58.74 -10.06
C GLU A 34 17.59 58.57 -10.53
N ILE A 35 16.74 57.92 -9.73
CA ILE A 35 15.38 57.54 -10.12
C ILE A 35 14.45 58.75 -10.28
N PRO A 36 14.39 59.72 -9.34
CA PRO A 36 13.58 60.92 -9.52
C PRO A 36 13.96 61.71 -10.78
N GLY A 37 15.26 61.86 -11.04
CA GLY A 37 15.74 62.55 -12.25
C GLY A 37 15.35 61.83 -13.53
N ARG A 38 15.42 60.50 -13.55
CA ARG A 38 15.04 59.67 -14.71
C ARG A 38 13.54 59.66 -14.99
N LEU A 39 12.70 59.74 -13.95
CA LEU A 39 11.23 59.66 -14.08
C LEU A 39 10.54 61.02 -14.12
N ALA A 40 11.22 62.09 -13.69
CA ALA A 40 10.70 63.46 -13.62
C ALA A 40 9.31 63.50 -12.95
N GLU A 41 8.32 64.14 -13.60
CA GLU A 41 6.96 64.31 -13.10
C GLU A 41 6.22 62.99 -12.83
N ARG A 42 6.68 61.87 -13.42
CA ARG A 42 6.06 60.54 -13.23
C ARG A 42 6.49 59.85 -11.93
N TYR A 43 7.48 60.39 -11.22
CA TYR A 43 8.01 59.77 -10.01
C TYR A 43 6.94 59.58 -8.92
N GLU A 44 6.19 60.64 -8.59
CA GLU A 44 5.14 60.57 -7.57
C GLU A 44 4.01 59.61 -7.96
N GLN A 45 3.64 59.61 -9.25
CA GLN A 45 2.62 58.70 -9.79
C GLN A 45 3.06 57.24 -9.66
N LEU A 46 4.33 56.94 -9.98
CA LEU A 46 4.89 55.60 -9.85
C LEU A 46 4.89 55.13 -8.39
N VAL A 47 5.31 55.98 -7.45
CA VAL A 47 5.33 55.62 -6.02
C VAL A 47 3.90 55.36 -5.52
N ARG A 48 2.93 56.21 -5.87
CA ARG A 48 1.51 55.99 -5.50
C ARG A 48 0.96 54.68 -6.09
N HIS A 49 1.26 54.41 -7.35
CA HIS A 49 0.86 53.17 -8.02
C HIS A 49 1.47 51.94 -7.33
N GLY A 50 2.76 51.97 -7.01
CA GLY A 50 3.40 50.84 -6.33
C GLY A 50 2.97 50.67 -4.87
N VAL A 51 2.55 51.74 -4.18
CA VAL A 51 1.89 51.63 -2.86
C VAL A 51 0.55 50.91 -3.00
N GLN A 52 -0.28 51.29 -3.98
CA GLN A 52 -1.55 50.62 -4.25
C GLN A 52 -1.34 49.15 -4.62
N ARG A 53 -0.34 48.86 -5.44
CA ARG A 53 0.01 47.49 -5.83
C ARG A 53 0.57 46.67 -4.66
N GLY A 54 1.42 47.26 -3.83
CA GLY A 54 1.93 46.63 -2.61
C GLY A 54 0.80 46.23 -1.66
N ALA A 55 -0.23 47.07 -1.52
CA ALA A 55 -1.41 46.77 -0.73
C ALA A 55 -2.19 45.54 -1.26
N VAL A 56 -2.25 45.34 -2.59
CA VAL A 56 -2.84 44.13 -3.20
C VAL A 56 -2.09 42.85 -2.76
N HIS A 57 -0.78 42.95 -2.50
CA HIS A 57 0.04 41.85 -1.99
C HIS A 57 0.06 41.74 -0.45
N GLY A 58 -0.75 42.55 0.24
CA GLY A 58 -0.81 42.62 1.70
C GLY A 58 0.36 43.36 2.34
N LEU A 59 1.11 44.16 1.58
CA LEU A 59 2.18 45.02 2.12
C LEU A 59 1.57 46.33 2.60
N THR A 60 1.58 46.54 3.91
CA THR A 60 0.96 47.71 4.55
C THR A 60 1.95 48.53 5.36
N HIS A 61 3.05 47.93 5.80
CA HIS A 61 4.08 48.63 6.55
C HIS A 61 5.00 49.44 5.63
N ALA A 62 5.35 50.66 6.05
CA ALA A 62 6.12 51.62 5.25
C ALA A 62 7.44 51.05 4.69
N VAL A 63 8.27 50.42 5.55
CA VAL A 63 9.52 49.79 5.08
C VAL A 63 9.29 48.62 4.12
N CYS A 64 8.23 47.83 4.29
CA CYS A 64 7.92 46.72 3.39
C CYS A 64 7.55 47.23 2.00
N VAL A 65 6.69 48.24 1.94
CA VAL A 65 6.33 48.90 0.68
C VAL A 65 7.55 49.56 0.03
N ALA A 66 8.45 50.16 0.83
CA ALA A 66 9.71 50.73 0.33
C ALA A 66 10.63 49.68 -0.31
N ARG A 67 10.84 48.54 0.36
CA ARG A 67 11.64 47.43 -0.16
C ARG A 67 11.04 46.83 -1.44
N TYR A 68 9.72 46.72 -1.53
CA TYR A 68 9.03 46.31 -2.76
C TYR A 68 9.25 47.30 -3.90
N LEU A 69 9.08 48.61 -3.65
CA LEU A 69 9.35 49.66 -4.62
C LEU A 69 10.82 49.76 -5.03
N ALA A 70 11.75 49.47 -4.13
CA ALA A 70 13.16 49.35 -4.45
C ALA A 70 13.40 48.24 -5.48
N CYS A 71 12.69 47.12 -5.39
CA CYS A 71 12.75 46.05 -6.40
C CYS A 71 12.17 46.53 -7.74
N TRP A 72 11.09 47.33 -7.75
CA TRP A 72 10.57 47.97 -8.97
C TRP A 72 11.59 48.88 -9.65
N PHE A 73 12.39 49.61 -8.89
CA PHE A 73 13.41 50.49 -9.48
C PHE A 73 14.52 49.71 -10.19
N MET A 74 14.82 48.49 -9.70
CA MET A 74 15.86 47.63 -10.23
C MET A 74 15.38 46.74 -11.38
N LEU A 75 14.19 46.13 -11.26
CA LEU A 75 13.67 45.13 -12.19
C LEU A 75 12.58 45.69 -13.13
N GLY A 76 12.16 46.93 -12.89
CA GLY A 76 11.08 47.63 -13.60
C GLY A 76 9.75 47.56 -12.86
N ALA A 77 8.86 48.52 -13.16
CA ALA A 77 7.52 48.56 -12.59
C ALA A 77 6.74 47.27 -12.93
N GLU A 78 5.99 46.76 -11.95
CA GLU A 78 5.18 45.54 -12.04
C GLU A 78 5.98 44.31 -12.51
N PHE A 79 7.28 44.25 -12.20
CA PHE A 79 8.15 43.15 -12.62
C PHE A 79 7.57 41.78 -12.25
N GLU A 80 6.88 41.68 -11.12
CA GLU A 80 6.28 40.43 -10.62
C GLU A 80 5.28 39.80 -11.61
N THR A 81 4.68 40.60 -12.50
CA THR A 81 3.73 40.11 -13.50
C THR A 81 4.39 39.56 -14.76
N ARG A 82 5.70 39.74 -14.92
CA ARG A 82 6.41 39.40 -16.17
C ARG A 82 6.88 37.94 -16.13
N PRO A 83 6.91 37.22 -17.29
CA PRO A 83 7.28 35.81 -17.34
C PRO A 83 8.66 35.43 -16.77
N GLY A 84 9.60 36.38 -16.70
CA GLY A 84 10.94 36.15 -16.11
C GLY A 84 11.00 36.23 -14.58
N PHE A 85 9.91 36.66 -13.93
CA PHE A 85 9.86 36.92 -12.49
C PHE A 85 8.70 36.21 -11.80
N VAL A 86 8.28 35.04 -12.29
CA VAL A 86 7.21 34.22 -11.68
C VAL A 86 7.49 33.98 -10.18
N TRP A 87 8.76 33.79 -9.82
CA TRP A 87 9.19 33.65 -8.42
C TRP A 87 8.77 34.83 -7.53
N ALA A 88 8.70 36.06 -8.06
CA ALA A 88 8.32 37.24 -7.30
C ALA A 88 6.82 37.26 -7.04
N GLN A 89 6.03 36.86 -8.04
CA GLN A 89 4.58 36.69 -7.88
C GLN A 89 4.28 35.62 -6.83
N ASP A 90 4.92 34.45 -6.93
CA ASP A 90 4.73 33.33 -5.99
C ASP A 90 5.01 33.79 -4.54
N LEU A 91 6.13 34.49 -4.31
CA LEU A 91 6.48 35.04 -3.00
C LEU A 91 5.48 36.08 -2.48
N LEU A 92 4.98 36.97 -3.35
CA LEU A 92 4.09 38.06 -2.96
C LEU A 92 2.65 37.58 -2.72
N THR A 93 2.19 36.54 -3.43
CA THR A 93 0.85 35.97 -3.25
C THR A 93 0.72 34.97 -2.11
N ASP A 94 1.83 34.51 -1.53
CA ASP A 94 1.83 33.62 -0.37
C ASP A 94 1.18 34.29 0.85
N GLY A 95 -0.09 33.94 1.11
CA GLY A 95 -0.88 34.49 2.21
C GLY A 95 -0.43 34.03 3.59
N GLY A 96 0.34 32.93 3.68
CA GLY A 96 0.89 32.43 4.94
C GLY A 96 2.16 33.15 5.38
N ARG A 97 2.79 33.91 4.48
CA ARG A 97 4.06 34.61 4.74
C ARG A 97 3.82 36.03 5.25
N PRO A 98 4.45 36.45 6.38
CA PRO A 98 4.36 37.83 6.85
C PRO A 98 5.03 38.80 5.86
N GLU A 99 4.54 40.03 5.78
CA GLU A 99 5.00 41.02 4.78
C GLU A 99 6.52 41.26 4.83
N GLY A 100 7.13 41.28 6.03
CA GLY A 100 8.57 41.45 6.19
C GLY A 100 9.38 40.30 5.57
N ALA A 101 8.91 39.07 5.71
CA ALA A 101 9.53 37.88 5.11
C ALA A 101 9.37 37.86 3.58
N LYS A 102 8.23 38.35 3.05
CA LYS A 102 8.03 38.51 1.60
C LYS A 102 9.09 39.43 1.02
N VAL A 103 9.22 40.64 1.58
CA VAL A 103 10.12 41.67 1.03
C VAL A 103 11.58 41.34 1.26
N PHE A 104 11.92 40.63 2.34
CA PHE A 104 13.28 40.08 2.53
C PHE A 104 13.68 39.17 1.39
N GLN A 105 12.86 38.16 1.11
CA GLN A 105 13.17 37.19 0.07
C GLN A 105 13.15 37.86 -1.31
N LEU A 106 12.24 38.84 -1.52
CA LEU A 106 12.17 39.63 -2.75
C LEU A 106 13.46 40.44 -2.98
N CYS A 107 13.97 41.14 -1.96
CA CYS A 107 15.24 41.89 -2.05
C CYS A 107 16.43 40.96 -2.28
N ARG A 108 16.49 39.80 -1.60
CA ARG A 108 17.56 38.81 -1.81
C ARG A 108 17.57 38.27 -3.24
N ARG A 109 16.41 37.85 -3.77
CA ARG A 109 16.29 37.39 -5.16
C ARG A 109 16.60 38.50 -6.17
N THR A 110 16.18 39.74 -5.89
CA THR A 110 16.54 40.90 -6.72
C THR A 110 18.05 41.12 -6.74
N ARG A 111 18.73 41.00 -5.60
CA ARG A 111 20.20 41.07 -5.51
C ARG A 111 20.88 39.96 -6.34
N GLU A 112 20.40 38.72 -6.25
CA GLU A 112 20.91 37.60 -7.07
C GLU A 112 20.74 37.89 -8.57
N GLU A 113 19.59 38.42 -8.95
CA GLU A 113 19.28 38.75 -10.33
C GLU A 113 20.16 39.89 -10.86
N LEU A 114 20.38 40.93 -10.05
CA LEU A 114 21.34 42.00 -10.38
C LEU A 114 22.75 41.46 -10.56
N ALA A 115 23.19 40.51 -9.71
CA ALA A 115 24.48 39.86 -9.87
C ALA A 115 24.54 39.03 -11.16
N ARG A 116 23.47 38.29 -11.49
CA ARG A 116 23.34 37.52 -12.74
C ARG A 116 23.42 38.43 -13.97
N LEU A 117 22.68 39.55 -13.97
CA LEU A 117 22.68 40.52 -15.06
C LEU A 117 24.06 41.20 -15.21
N ALA A 118 24.72 41.52 -14.10
CA ALA A 118 26.08 42.08 -14.11
C ALA A 118 27.11 41.11 -14.72
N LEU A 119 26.93 39.80 -14.56
CA LEU A 119 27.78 38.77 -15.17
C LEU A 119 27.50 38.55 -16.67
N GLN A 120 26.26 38.77 -17.12
CA GLN A 120 25.84 38.56 -18.51
C GLN A 120 26.09 39.76 -19.43
N ALA A 121 26.28 40.95 -18.87
CA ALA A 121 26.45 42.18 -19.63
C ALA A 121 27.94 42.55 -19.79
N ALA A 122 28.38 42.84 -21.02
CA ALA A 122 29.48 43.79 -21.24
C ALA A 122 29.03 45.17 -20.73
N PRO A 123 29.91 45.99 -20.12
CA PRO A 123 29.56 46.90 -19.02
C PRO A 123 28.27 47.69 -19.28
N PRO A 124 27.16 47.37 -18.60
CA PRO A 124 25.91 48.06 -18.83
C PRO A 124 25.95 49.42 -18.12
N GLN A 125 25.81 50.50 -18.89
CA GLN A 125 25.58 51.84 -18.34
C GLN A 125 24.23 51.85 -17.60
N GLY A 126 24.25 51.99 -16.27
CA GLY A 126 23.06 52.33 -15.48
C GLY A 126 22.39 51.21 -14.66
N LEU A 127 22.98 50.02 -14.53
CA LEU A 127 22.53 49.03 -13.53
C LEU A 127 23.28 49.21 -12.21
N MET A 128 22.53 49.35 -11.11
CA MET A 128 23.10 49.49 -9.77
C MET A 128 23.78 48.17 -9.34
N PRO A 129 25.06 48.19 -8.90
CA PRO A 129 25.72 47.02 -8.36
C PRO A 129 24.98 46.44 -7.13
N PRO A 130 25.01 45.12 -6.91
CA PRO A 130 24.37 44.47 -5.76
C PRO A 130 24.73 45.08 -4.39
N ALA A 131 25.98 45.55 -4.22
CA ALA A 131 26.43 46.17 -2.99
C ALA A 131 25.79 47.55 -2.73
N LEU A 132 25.56 48.35 -3.77
CA LEU A 132 24.85 49.63 -3.64
C LEU A 132 23.36 49.41 -3.37
N PHE A 133 22.77 48.35 -3.95
CA PHE A 133 21.40 47.96 -3.64
C PHE A 133 21.26 47.61 -2.15
N ASP A 134 22.15 46.81 -1.57
CA ASP A 134 22.13 46.49 -0.13
C ASP A 134 22.23 47.75 0.74
N GLN A 135 23.11 48.70 0.38
CA GLN A 135 23.25 49.96 1.10
C GLN A 135 21.97 50.80 1.04
N ALA A 136 21.32 50.87 -0.13
CA ALA A 136 20.05 51.56 -0.30
C ALA A 136 18.95 50.91 0.56
N ILE A 137 18.85 49.57 0.57
CA ILE A 137 17.90 48.85 1.41
C ILE A 137 18.14 49.13 2.90
N ALA A 138 19.40 49.09 3.37
CA ALA A 138 19.73 49.41 4.76
C ALA A 138 19.36 50.85 5.13
N GLY A 139 19.55 51.80 4.21
CA GLY A 139 19.13 53.19 4.37
C GLY A 139 17.61 53.34 4.49
N LEU A 140 16.84 52.59 3.68
CA LEU A 140 15.37 52.56 3.77
C LEU A 140 14.91 51.98 5.11
N ASP A 141 15.54 50.91 5.58
CA ASP A 141 15.20 50.31 6.87
C ASP A 141 15.38 51.33 8.01
N ALA A 142 16.55 51.99 8.05
CA ALA A 142 16.85 53.00 9.08
C ALA A 142 15.86 54.19 9.03
N ALA A 143 15.41 54.60 7.85
CA ALA A 143 14.50 55.74 7.69
C ALA A 143 13.02 55.41 8.01
N LEU A 144 12.59 54.17 7.79
CA LEU A 144 11.17 53.81 7.72
C LEU A 144 10.72 52.74 8.74
N MET A 145 11.62 52.07 9.45
CA MET A 145 11.25 51.00 10.41
C MET A 145 10.25 51.47 11.47
N GLU A 146 10.51 52.62 12.11
CA GLU A 146 9.68 53.15 13.21
C GLU A 146 8.36 53.81 12.73
N ARG A 147 8.08 53.82 11.42
CA ARG A 147 6.92 54.52 10.84
C ARG A 147 5.62 53.73 10.94
N GLY A 148 5.68 52.41 11.05
CA GLY A 148 4.50 51.55 11.11
C GLY A 148 3.74 51.42 9.78
N MET A 149 2.45 51.11 9.89
CA MET A 149 1.53 50.94 8.76
C MET A 149 1.18 52.26 8.09
N LEU A 150 1.19 52.28 6.76
CA LEU A 150 0.83 53.46 5.95
C LEU A 150 -0.62 53.86 6.21
N GLY A 151 -0.86 55.16 6.44
CA GLY A 151 -2.21 55.69 6.69
C GLY A 151 -2.78 55.38 8.07
N SER A 152 -2.06 54.63 8.92
CA SER A 152 -2.48 54.37 10.30
C SER A 152 -2.34 55.61 11.16
N LEU A 153 -3.38 55.87 11.96
CA LEU A 153 -3.39 56.91 12.99
C LEU A 153 -2.80 56.42 14.32
N LEU A 154 -2.53 55.12 14.44
CA LEU A 154 -1.92 54.54 15.63
C LEU A 154 -0.40 54.78 15.63
N PRO A 155 0.26 54.74 16.80
CA PRO A 155 1.71 54.75 16.89
C PRO A 155 2.32 53.67 16.01
N GLY A 156 3.44 53.99 15.37
CA GLY A 156 4.19 53.02 14.58
C GLY A 156 4.76 51.92 15.46
N SER A 157 4.81 50.70 14.93
CA SER A 157 5.50 49.57 15.52
C SER A 157 6.44 48.99 14.47
N PRO A 158 7.67 48.61 14.84
CA PRO A 158 8.62 48.01 13.90
C PRO A 158 8.07 46.68 13.36
N VAL A 159 8.43 46.37 12.11
CA VAL A 159 8.11 45.08 11.46
C VAL A 159 9.34 44.17 11.45
N GLN A 160 9.12 42.88 11.66
CA GLN A 160 10.19 41.90 11.56
C GLN A 160 10.50 41.63 10.08
N LEU A 161 11.64 42.14 9.61
CA LEU A 161 12.09 42.04 8.21
C LEU A 161 12.66 40.67 7.82
N GLY A 162 12.47 39.62 8.65
CA GLY A 162 12.99 38.27 8.42
C GLY A 162 14.51 38.15 8.58
N GLU A 163 14.95 36.96 8.98
CA GLU A 163 16.36 36.53 8.93
C GLU A 163 16.44 35.25 8.11
N ALA A 164 17.63 34.92 7.59
CA ALA A 164 17.83 33.65 6.93
C ALA A 164 17.45 32.50 7.89
N CYS A 165 16.47 31.71 7.48
CA CYS A 165 15.96 30.59 8.23
C CYS A 165 15.38 29.57 7.25
N ASP A 166 16.21 28.59 6.89
CA ASP A 166 15.81 27.48 6.04
C ASP A 166 16.60 26.20 6.29
N ILE A 167 16.05 25.09 5.82
CA ILE A 167 16.67 23.77 5.83
C ILE A 167 17.62 23.70 4.63
N ASP A 168 18.88 23.38 4.90
CA ASP A 168 19.93 23.19 3.91
C ASP A 168 19.96 21.77 3.36
N ALA A 169 19.73 20.79 4.22
CA ALA A 169 19.72 19.39 3.82
C ALA A 169 18.80 18.58 4.74
N LEU A 170 18.20 17.57 4.14
CA LEU A 170 17.37 16.57 4.81
C LEU A 170 17.92 15.19 4.41
N ASP A 171 18.13 14.32 5.39
CA ASP A 171 18.45 12.91 5.18
C ASP A 171 17.46 12.05 5.96
N LEU A 172 16.81 11.13 5.25
CA LEU A 172 15.90 10.15 5.82
C LEU A 172 16.48 8.75 5.61
N ARG A 173 16.66 8.01 6.70
CA ARG A 173 17.22 6.66 6.68
C ARG A 173 16.44 5.73 7.60
N LEU A 174 16.13 4.54 7.12
CA LEU A 174 15.64 3.47 7.98
C LEU A 174 16.80 2.83 8.74
N LEU A 175 16.66 2.76 10.06
CA LEU A 175 17.54 2.02 10.96
C LEU A 175 16.81 0.77 11.40
N GLU A 176 17.26 -0.38 10.91
CA GLU A 176 16.61 -1.65 11.18
C GLU A 176 17.37 -2.50 12.20
N SER A 177 16.59 -3.31 12.90
CA SER A 177 17.04 -4.50 13.62
C SER A 177 16.45 -5.73 12.91
N GLY A 178 17.25 -6.38 12.05
CA GLY A 178 16.98 -7.74 11.56
C GLY A 178 15.75 -7.95 10.67
N MET A 179 15.21 -6.90 10.05
CA MET A 179 13.97 -6.95 9.27
C MET A 179 14.25 -7.10 7.77
N GLY A 180 13.33 -7.77 7.06
CA GLY A 180 13.49 -8.13 5.64
C GLY A 180 13.66 -9.62 5.38
N LEU A 181 13.54 -10.48 6.40
CA LEU A 181 13.50 -11.92 6.17
C LEU A 181 12.14 -12.35 5.64
N GLN A 182 12.10 -13.12 4.56
CA GLN A 182 10.90 -13.69 3.94
C GLN A 182 11.04 -15.20 3.81
N TYR A 183 9.94 -15.94 3.92
CA TYR A 183 9.98 -17.39 3.64
C TYR A 183 9.98 -17.62 2.13
N ARG A 184 11.04 -18.23 1.61
CA ARG A 184 11.16 -18.62 0.20
C ARG A 184 11.39 -20.12 0.12
N VAL A 185 10.98 -20.71 -1.00
CA VAL A 185 11.30 -22.10 -1.30
C VAL A 185 12.69 -22.14 -1.91
N GLU A 186 13.60 -22.87 -1.26
CA GLU A 186 14.93 -23.16 -1.76
C GLU A 186 15.15 -24.67 -1.66
N GLN A 187 15.52 -25.32 -2.77
CA GLN A 187 15.71 -26.78 -2.83
C GLN A 187 14.47 -27.56 -2.33
N GLY A 188 13.26 -27.07 -2.63
CA GLY A 188 12.00 -27.70 -2.22
C GLY A 188 11.64 -27.54 -0.74
N GLN A 189 12.39 -26.73 0.02
CA GLN A 189 12.13 -26.49 1.44
C GLN A 189 11.87 -25.01 1.72
N TRP A 190 10.96 -24.74 2.64
CA TRP A 190 10.70 -23.39 3.14
C TRP A 190 11.83 -22.93 4.06
N ARG A 191 12.52 -21.86 3.66
CA ARG A 191 13.58 -21.21 4.43
C ARG A 191 13.32 -19.73 4.56
N ARG A 192 13.68 -19.17 5.71
CA ARG A 192 13.53 -17.74 6.00
C ARG A 192 14.83 -17.04 5.58
N LEU A 193 14.78 -16.30 4.48
CA LEU A 193 15.93 -15.70 3.80
C LEU A 193 15.80 -14.17 3.71
N PRO A 194 16.90 -13.41 3.69
CA PRO A 194 16.86 -11.97 3.45
C PRO A 194 16.22 -11.62 2.11
N ALA A 195 15.45 -10.54 2.08
CA ALA A 195 14.96 -9.89 0.88
C ALA A 195 16.03 -8.96 0.31
N GLU A 196 16.19 -9.01 -1.01
CA GLU A 196 17.08 -8.10 -1.74
C GLU A 196 16.29 -6.85 -2.10
N VAL A 197 16.47 -5.78 -1.32
CA VAL A 197 15.74 -4.53 -1.47
C VAL A 197 16.72 -3.37 -1.40
N ASP A 198 16.59 -2.40 -2.30
CA ASP A 198 17.32 -1.15 -2.20
C ASP A 198 16.75 -0.30 -1.04
N ARG A 199 17.58 -0.11 -0.01
CA ARG A 199 17.25 0.68 1.18
C ARG A 199 18.10 1.95 1.26
N SER A 200 18.46 2.49 0.11
CA SER A 200 19.20 3.74 0.01
C SER A 200 18.46 4.88 0.73
N PRO A 201 19.19 5.74 1.47
CA PRO A 201 18.59 6.87 2.14
C PRO A 201 17.97 7.85 1.14
N ILE A 202 17.00 8.65 1.61
CA ILE A 202 16.48 9.77 0.86
C ILE A 202 17.17 11.03 1.34
N THR A 203 18.01 11.60 0.49
CA THR A 203 18.72 12.84 0.77
C THR A 203 18.21 13.96 -0.13
N LEU A 204 17.82 15.09 0.46
CA LEU A 204 17.50 16.34 -0.21
C LEU A 204 18.55 17.39 0.20
N SER A 205 18.87 18.31 -0.70
CA SER A 205 19.77 19.43 -0.41
C SER A 205 19.33 20.69 -1.12
N ALA A 206 19.21 21.77 -0.36
CA ALA A 206 18.81 23.07 -0.80
C ALA A 206 19.92 23.70 -1.68
N GLY A 207 19.55 24.30 -2.81
CA GLY A 207 20.52 24.87 -3.76
C GLY A 207 21.08 23.88 -4.78
N ALA A 208 20.65 22.62 -4.76
CA ALA A 208 20.78 21.71 -5.89
C ALA A 208 19.76 22.09 -6.99
N GLY A 209 19.92 23.26 -7.61
CA GLY A 209 19.27 23.52 -8.89
C GLY A 209 19.73 22.49 -9.93
N PRO A 210 19.04 22.36 -11.08
CA PRO A 210 19.57 21.56 -12.19
C PRO A 210 20.97 22.05 -12.50
N ARG A 211 21.99 21.27 -12.10
CA ARG A 211 23.39 21.56 -12.41
C ARG A 211 23.52 21.44 -13.92
N HIS A 212 23.38 22.55 -14.63
CA HIS A 212 23.94 22.65 -15.96
C HIS A 212 25.46 22.49 -15.82
N LEU A 213 25.93 21.31 -16.23
CA LEU A 213 27.27 21.07 -16.77
C LEU A 213 28.45 21.47 -15.87
N VAL A 214 28.70 20.69 -14.82
CA VAL A 214 30.09 20.41 -14.40
C VAL A 214 30.20 18.91 -14.16
N PRO A 215 31.06 18.19 -14.90
CA PRO A 215 31.26 16.77 -14.68
C PRO A 215 32.17 16.54 -13.47
N GLN A 216 31.90 15.42 -12.78
CA GLN A 216 32.78 14.69 -11.85
C GLN A 216 32.77 15.12 -10.37
N SER A 217 31.86 14.47 -9.64
CA SER A 217 32.22 13.85 -8.36
C SER A 217 31.89 12.35 -8.46
N THR A 218 32.86 11.51 -8.14
CA THR A 218 32.89 10.05 -8.37
C THR A 218 32.23 9.24 -7.23
N ALA A 219 31.24 9.80 -6.54
CA ALA A 219 30.42 9.03 -5.61
C ALA A 219 29.22 8.43 -6.36
N PRO A 220 29.01 7.10 -6.33
CA PRO A 220 27.94 6.47 -7.09
C PRO A 220 26.56 6.84 -6.51
N ASP A 221 25.69 7.32 -7.39
CA ASP A 221 24.23 7.12 -7.43
C ASP A 221 23.34 7.56 -6.26
N ALA A 222 23.65 8.66 -5.57
CA ALA A 222 22.59 9.42 -4.89
C ALA A 222 21.95 10.40 -5.88
N ALA A 223 20.98 9.93 -6.68
CA ALA A 223 20.18 10.81 -7.52
C ALA A 223 19.55 11.90 -6.62
N ALA A 224 20.02 13.14 -6.78
CA ALA A 224 19.53 14.28 -6.02
C ALA A 224 18.04 14.45 -6.33
N VAL A 225 17.19 14.07 -5.37
CA VAL A 225 15.76 14.25 -5.51
C VAL A 225 15.46 15.73 -5.22
N SER A 226 14.69 16.37 -6.09
CA SER A 226 14.35 17.79 -5.94
C SER A 226 13.20 18.03 -4.95
N ALA A 227 12.48 16.97 -4.55
CA ALA A 227 11.35 17.04 -3.64
C ALA A 227 11.24 15.76 -2.80
N LEU A 228 10.63 15.87 -1.62
CA LEU A 228 10.30 14.71 -0.80
C LEU A 228 9.19 13.89 -1.49
N PRO A 229 9.24 12.54 -1.52
CA PRO A 229 8.14 11.75 -2.01
C PRO A 229 6.85 12.06 -1.24
N ALA A 230 5.71 12.08 -1.91
CA ALA A 230 4.42 12.34 -1.25
C ALA A 230 4.10 11.32 -0.14
N ARG A 231 4.64 10.10 -0.26
CA ARG A 231 4.51 9.03 0.72
C ARG A 231 5.81 8.22 0.82
N LEU A 232 6.19 7.91 2.05
CA LEU A 232 7.18 6.92 2.43
C LEU A 232 6.48 5.66 2.90
N ASN A 233 6.91 4.50 2.43
CA ASN A 233 6.35 3.23 2.86
C ASN A 233 7.38 2.46 3.69
N VAL A 234 6.95 1.91 4.82
CA VAL A 234 7.86 1.24 5.76
C VAL A 234 7.23 -0.04 6.25
N LEU A 235 8.00 -1.12 6.30
CA LEU A 235 7.60 -2.32 7.02
C LEU A 235 8.08 -2.22 8.47
N SER A 236 7.19 -2.42 9.44
CA SER A 236 7.54 -2.44 10.86
C SER A 236 6.77 -3.52 11.63
N GLN A 237 7.20 -3.80 12.85
CA GLN A 237 6.52 -4.71 13.76
C GLN A 237 5.51 -3.96 14.65
N PRO A 238 4.55 -4.68 15.25
CA PRO A 238 3.69 -4.12 16.28
C PRO A 238 4.44 -3.69 17.55
N ALA A 239 3.75 -2.94 18.42
CA ALA A 239 4.30 -2.54 19.71
C ALA A 239 4.72 -3.76 20.56
N GLY A 240 5.85 -3.65 21.27
CA GLY A 240 6.39 -4.74 22.10
C GLY A 240 7.38 -5.66 21.40
N ARG A 241 7.66 -5.44 20.11
CA ARG A 241 8.71 -6.10 19.33
C ARG A 241 9.74 -5.09 18.82
N ASP A 242 10.82 -5.61 18.24
CA ASP A 242 11.82 -4.83 17.53
C ASP A 242 11.20 -4.08 16.35
N VAL A 243 11.16 -2.75 16.43
CA VAL A 243 10.50 -1.89 15.45
C VAL A 243 11.49 -1.21 14.52
N THR A 244 11.04 -0.96 13.29
CA THR A 244 11.77 -0.13 12.34
C THR A 244 11.77 1.31 12.81
N ARG A 245 12.96 1.93 12.79
CA ARG A 245 13.13 3.32 13.20
C ARG A 245 13.48 4.17 11.99
N LEU A 246 12.76 5.27 11.79
CA LEU A 246 13.11 6.26 10.79
C LEU A 246 13.97 7.34 11.44
N ARG A 247 15.20 7.48 10.97
CA ARG A 247 16.08 8.58 11.36
C ARG A 247 15.85 9.75 10.40
N LEU A 248 15.47 10.88 10.97
CA LEU A 248 15.34 12.17 10.31
C LEU A 248 16.54 13.03 10.72
N ARG A 249 17.44 13.31 9.78
CA ARG A 249 18.54 14.24 9.97
C ARG A 249 18.31 15.50 9.18
N THR A 250 18.38 16.63 9.85
CA THR A 250 18.20 17.93 9.24
C THR A 250 19.41 18.79 9.52
N ARG A 251 19.82 19.54 8.51
CA ARG A 251 20.82 20.61 8.63
C ARG A 251 20.14 21.90 8.25
N ALA A 252 20.09 22.86 9.15
CA ALA A 252 19.66 24.23 8.84
C ALA A 252 20.89 25.10 8.52
N ALA A 253 20.81 25.93 7.48
CA ALA A 253 21.88 26.88 7.12
C ALA A 253 21.98 27.99 8.16
N ALA A 254 20.81 28.51 8.51
CA ALA A 254 20.58 29.64 9.37
C ALA A 254 19.23 29.43 10.07
N CYS A 255 19.07 30.04 11.23
CA CYS A 255 17.86 29.91 12.04
C CYS A 255 17.54 31.25 12.70
N CYS A 256 16.31 31.73 12.48
CA CYS A 256 15.83 33.00 13.05
C CYS A 256 15.57 32.90 14.56
N ASP A 257 15.05 31.76 15.03
CA ASP A 257 14.87 31.47 16.45
C ASP A 257 15.11 29.98 16.71
N PRO A 258 16.24 29.62 17.35
CA PRO A 258 16.55 28.23 17.69
C PRO A 258 15.53 27.55 18.61
N LYS A 259 14.60 28.27 19.24
CA LYS A 259 13.50 27.69 20.02
C LYS A 259 12.31 27.27 19.16
N VAL A 260 12.24 27.78 17.93
CA VAL A 260 11.11 27.55 17.01
C VAL A 260 11.54 26.72 15.80
N HIS A 261 12.70 27.01 15.20
CA HIS A 261 13.14 26.38 13.96
C HIS A 261 14.49 25.65 14.07
N PRO A 262 14.70 24.57 13.29
CA PRO A 262 13.70 23.86 12.48
C PRO A 262 12.64 23.18 13.34
N LEU A 263 11.42 23.05 12.82
CA LEU A 263 10.30 22.36 13.48
C LEU A 263 10.00 21.06 12.73
N ALA A 264 10.22 19.92 13.36
CA ALA A 264 9.76 18.63 12.86
C ALA A 264 8.50 18.22 13.63
N VAL A 265 7.44 17.82 12.92
CA VAL A 265 6.18 17.35 13.50
C VAL A 265 5.84 15.99 12.92
N LEU A 266 5.57 15.02 13.78
CA LEU A 266 4.96 13.76 13.40
C LEU A 266 3.53 13.73 13.96
N ASN A 267 2.55 13.75 13.08
CA ASN A 267 1.14 13.61 13.42
C ASN A 267 0.65 12.23 12.99
N GLY A 268 0.23 11.39 13.93
CA GLY A 268 -0.22 10.04 13.63
C GLY A 268 -1.20 9.49 14.66
N PRO A 269 -1.53 8.19 14.58
CA PRO A 269 -2.56 7.57 15.43
C PRO A 269 -2.20 7.53 16.92
N ARG A 270 -0.93 7.77 17.26
CA ARG A 270 -0.44 7.89 18.64
C ARG A 270 -0.41 9.32 19.16
N GLY A 271 -0.95 10.28 18.39
CA GLY A 271 -0.95 11.70 18.71
C GLY A 271 0.08 12.48 17.91
N VAL A 272 0.35 13.69 18.39
CA VAL A 272 1.27 14.65 17.78
C VAL A 272 2.54 14.71 18.62
N SER A 273 3.68 14.54 17.95
CA SER A 273 5.01 14.77 18.52
C SER A 273 5.72 15.86 17.73
N ASP A 274 6.31 16.83 18.41
CA ASP A 274 7.10 17.88 17.79
C ASP A 274 8.51 18.00 18.38
N TRP A 275 9.47 18.35 17.52
CA TRP A 275 10.86 18.63 17.86
C TRP A 275 11.24 19.97 17.28
N ARG A 276 11.96 20.78 18.05
CA ARG A 276 12.32 22.15 17.67
C ARG A 276 13.82 22.40 17.82
N GLY A 277 14.35 23.28 16.98
CA GLY A 277 15.73 23.73 17.11
C GLY A 277 16.72 22.59 16.93
N GLN A 278 17.69 22.53 17.83
CA GLN A 278 18.71 21.48 17.82
C GLN A 278 18.12 20.07 18.00
N HIS A 279 16.98 19.93 18.67
CA HIS A 279 16.32 18.64 18.83
C HIS A 279 15.70 18.11 17.53
N ALA A 280 15.44 18.98 16.55
CA ALA A 280 14.95 18.59 15.23
C ALA A 280 16.07 18.22 14.24
N ASN A 281 17.35 18.42 14.61
CA ASN A 281 18.50 18.13 13.74
C ASN A 281 18.75 16.63 13.55
N ASP A 282 18.43 15.81 14.55
CA ASP A 282 18.59 14.35 14.48
C ASP A 282 17.51 13.67 15.33
N VAL A 283 16.39 13.35 14.67
CA VAL A 283 15.22 12.75 15.30
C VAL A 283 15.16 11.27 14.94
N LEU A 284 14.90 10.43 15.94
CA LEU A 284 14.66 9.01 15.74
C LEU A 284 13.19 8.69 16.01
N LEU A 285 12.47 8.32 14.95
CA LEU A 285 11.05 8.03 15.00
C LEU A 285 10.85 6.51 15.08
N ASN A 286 10.22 6.04 16.15
CA ASN A 286 9.78 4.65 16.25
C ASN A 286 8.48 4.49 15.46
N LEU A 287 8.53 3.70 14.39
CA LEU A 287 7.38 3.45 13.53
C LEU A 287 6.79 2.11 13.90
N TYR A 288 5.48 2.06 14.17
CA TYR A 288 4.80 0.84 14.58
C TYR A 288 3.81 0.46 13.50
N ALA A 289 3.70 -0.84 13.23
CA ALA A 289 2.56 -1.34 12.48
C ALA A 289 1.41 -1.63 13.44
N ASP A 290 0.18 -1.56 12.93
CA ASP A 290 -0.96 -2.08 13.69
C ASP A 290 -0.93 -3.61 13.66
N SER A 291 -1.17 -4.23 14.81
CA SER A 291 -1.53 -5.64 14.84
C SER A 291 -2.95 -5.78 14.32
N PRO A 292 -3.22 -6.69 13.36
CA PRO A 292 -4.60 -7.05 13.06
C PRO A 292 -5.27 -7.49 14.35
N ALA A 293 -6.47 -6.98 14.61
CA ALA A 293 -7.25 -7.41 15.76
C ALA A 293 -7.43 -8.94 15.70
N PRO A 294 -7.28 -9.66 16.82
CA PRO A 294 -7.58 -11.09 16.82
C PRO A 294 -9.03 -11.26 16.36
N PRO A 295 -9.31 -12.23 15.46
CA PRO A 295 -10.68 -12.44 15.02
C PRO A 295 -11.57 -12.83 16.22
N PRO A 296 -12.86 -12.51 16.15
CA PRO A 296 -13.79 -12.82 17.23
C PRO A 296 -13.94 -14.34 17.44
N GLY A 297 -14.05 -14.74 18.71
CA GLY A 297 -14.40 -16.11 19.10
C GLY A 297 -13.31 -17.15 18.83
N ASP A 298 -13.72 -18.30 18.28
CA ASP A 298 -12.89 -19.49 18.08
C ASP A 298 -12.24 -19.60 16.68
N ALA A 299 -12.19 -18.49 15.94
CA ALA A 299 -11.63 -18.48 14.59
C ALA A 299 -10.17 -18.98 14.50
N LEU A 300 -9.83 -19.63 13.40
CA LEU A 300 -8.50 -20.18 13.17
C LEU A 300 -7.45 -19.07 13.05
N GLN A 301 -6.27 -19.34 13.61
CA GLN A 301 -5.11 -18.46 13.57
C GLN A 301 -3.87 -19.22 13.10
N PRO A 302 -3.01 -18.63 12.26
CA PRO A 302 -3.18 -17.33 11.59
C PRO A 302 -4.23 -17.40 10.46
N VAL A 303 -4.89 -16.28 10.15
CA VAL A 303 -5.73 -16.19 8.94
C VAL A 303 -4.80 -16.22 7.72
N ILE A 304 -5.11 -17.07 6.73
CA ILE A 304 -4.25 -17.24 5.55
C ILE A 304 -4.36 -15.98 4.67
N ALA A 305 -3.24 -15.30 4.44
CA ALA A 305 -3.11 -14.22 3.47
C ALA A 305 -4.18 -13.10 3.58
N ALA A 306 -4.55 -12.72 4.80
CA ALA A 306 -5.42 -11.56 5.04
C ALA A 306 -4.60 -10.25 4.96
N GLU A 307 -4.88 -9.44 3.94
CA GLU A 307 -4.23 -8.15 3.73
C GLU A 307 -4.74 -7.12 4.75
N GLY A 308 -3.81 -6.57 5.55
CA GLY A 308 -4.11 -5.54 6.57
C GLY A 308 -3.71 -4.15 6.09
N PRO A 309 -4.44 -3.08 6.46
CA PRO A 309 -4.13 -1.72 6.04
C PRO A 309 -2.83 -1.20 6.68
N ALA A 310 -2.24 -0.17 6.07
CA ALA A 310 -1.14 0.57 6.67
C ALA A 310 -1.61 1.56 7.73
N GLN A 311 -0.78 1.75 8.75
CA GLN A 311 -0.91 2.88 9.66
C GLN A 311 -0.34 4.15 9.01
N ILE A 312 -1.15 5.19 8.87
CA ILE A 312 -0.74 6.43 8.21
C ILE A 312 -0.42 7.51 9.24
N SER A 313 0.74 8.15 9.10
CA SER A 313 1.14 9.37 9.80
C SER A 313 1.59 10.43 8.80
N VAL A 314 1.64 11.69 9.21
CA VAL A 314 2.19 12.81 8.42
C VAL A 314 3.44 13.31 9.13
N LEU A 315 4.55 13.33 8.41
CA LEU A 315 5.80 13.96 8.83
C LEU A 315 5.94 15.30 8.13
N GLU A 316 6.01 16.37 8.91
CA GLU A 316 6.24 17.72 8.44
C GLU A 316 7.56 18.25 8.99
N LEU A 317 8.31 18.93 8.14
CA LEU A 317 9.52 19.65 8.52
C LEU A 317 9.40 21.09 8.01
N SER A 318 9.36 22.03 8.94
CA SER A 318 9.09 23.44 8.67
C SER A 318 10.24 24.35 9.09
N SER A 319 10.41 25.42 8.31
CA SER A 319 11.29 26.57 8.54
C SER A 319 10.56 27.84 8.07
N CYS A 320 11.16 29.02 8.19
CA CYS A 320 10.61 30.22 7.53
C CYS A 320 10.72 30.19 5.99
N GLY A 321 11.54 29.29 5.43
CA GLY A 321 11.84 29.26 4.00
C GLY A 321 12.55 30.54 3.50
N LEU A 322 13.37 31.16 4.35
CA LEU A 322 14.13 32.38 4.03
C LEU A 322 15.60 32.04 3.85
N ARG A 323 16.21 32.41 2.72
CA ARG A 323 17.62 32.14 2.45
C ARG A 323 18.37 33.38 1.98
N ASP A 324 19.65 33.43 2.33
CA ASP A 324 20.58 34.42 1.78
C ASP A 324 20.95 34.14 0.33
N ALA A 325 20.94 32.87 -0.09
CA ALA A 325 21.19 32.46 -1.46
C ALA A 325 20.47 31.16 -1.84
N GLY A 326 20.12 31.03 -3.12
CA GLY A 326 19.56 29.81 -3.72
C GLY A 326 18.07 29.60 -3.46
N GLN A 327 17.53 28.50 -3.98
CA GLN A 327 16.13 28.12 -3.78
C GLN A 327 15.92 27.56 -2.37
N SER A 328 14.82 27.97 -1.73
CA SER A 328 14.40 27.44 -0.44
C SER A 328 13.84 26.02 -0.58
N LEU A 329 14.10 25.15 0.39
CA LEU A 329 13.32 23.91 0.51
C LEU A 329 11.92 24.20 1.06
N GLY A 330 11.81 25.23 1.93
CA GLY A 330 10.56 25.60 2.56
C GLY A 330 10.02 24.48 3.47
N THR A 331 8.70 24.47 3.67
CA THR A 331 8.04 23.38 4.40
C THR A 331 8.00 22.13 3.55
N LEU A 332 8.53 21.04 4.10
CA LEU A 332 8.49 19.71 3.52
C LEU A 332 7.43 18.88 4.26
N SER A 333 6.63 18.13 3.53
CA SER A 333 5.62 17.23 4.10
C SER A 333 5.59 15.91 3.34
N THR A 334 5.44 14.81 4.08
CA THR A 334 5.26 13.47 3.50
C THR A 334 4.40 12.61 4.39
N GLN A 335 3.63 11.70 3.79
CA GLN A 335 2.93 10.66 4.52
C GLN A 335 3.89 9.51 4.84
N ILE A 336 3.84 8.97 6.06
CA ILE A 336 4.50 7.72 6.42
C ILE A 336 3.43 6.64 6.53
N ALA A 337 3.48 5.66 5.64
CA ALA A 337 2.62 4.48 5.66
C ALA A 337 3.40 3.28 6.22
N VAL A 338 3.00 2.80 7.40
CA VAL A 338 3.66 1.69 8.10
C VAL A 338 2.82 0.43 7.97
N TYR A 339 3.39 -0.60 7.35
CA TYR A 339 2.75 -1.90 7.12
C TYR A 339 3.35 -2.96 8.06
N PRO A 340 2.58 -4.00 8.44
CA PRO A 340 3.10 -5.07 9.29
C PRO A 340 4.13 -5.92 8.53
N ALA A 341 5.34 -5.98 9.07
CA ALA A 341 6.44 -6.76 8.51
C ALA A 341 6.35 -8.27 8.79
N GLU A 342 5.34 -8.70 9.55
CA GLU A 342 5.16 -10.10 9.95
C GLU A 342 5.11 -11.00 8.72
N GLN A 343 5.89 -12.08 8.75
CA GLN A 343 5.87 -13.13 7.76
C GLN A 343 5.31 -14.41 8.36
N HIS A 344 4.40 -15.04 7.63
CA HIS A 344 3.79 -16.30 8.02
C HIS A 344 4.24 -17.43 7.11
N LEU A 345 4.30 -18.63 7.71
CA LEU A 345 4.45 -19.89 7.01
C LEU A 345 3.41 -20.87 7.58
N MET A 346 2.70 -21.54 6.68
CA MET A 346 1.87 -22.70 7.01
C MET A 346 2.23 -23.80 6.02
N ALA A 347 2.77 -24.91 6.54
CA ALA A 347 3.03 -26.09 5.75
C ALA A 347 2.41 -27.31 6.42
N TRP A 348 1.82 -28.19 5.64
CA TRP A 348 1.26 -29.44 6.13
C TRP A 348 1.59 -30.61 5.20
N LYS A 349 1.64 -31.79 5.80
CA LYS A 349 1.76 -33.07 5.11
C LYS A 349 0.66 -34.00 5.57
N ARG A 350 -0.05 -34.59 4.60
CA ARG A 350 -1.10 -35.59 4.81
C ARG A 350 -0.76 -36.86 4.06
N GLU A 351 -0.87 -37.99 4.74
CA GLU A 351 -0.73 -39.30 4.11
C GLU A 351 -2.10 -39.78 3.60
N PRO A 352 -2.13 -40.76 2.67
CA PRO A 352 -3.37 -41.41 2.23
C PRO A 352 -4.12 -42.05 3.41
N GLY A 353 -5.45 -41.99 3.37
CA GLY A 353 -6.30 -42.76 4.29
C GLY A 353 -6.29 -44.26 3.96
N PRO A 354 -6.64 -45.13 4.92
CA PRO A 354 -6.77 -46.56 4.67
C PRO A 354 -7.93 -46.87 3.71
N ALA A 355 -7.88 -48.05 3.10
CA ALA A 355 -9.02 -48.58 2.35
C ALA A 355 -10.21 -48.83 3.30
N MET A 356 -11.42 -48.52 2.84
CA MET A 356 -12.65 -48.64 3.61
C MET A 356 -13.64 -49.55 2.90
N THR A 357 -14.47 -50.25 3.67
CA THR A 357 -15.49 -51.17 3.15
C THR A 357 -16.80 -51.02 3.92
N TRP A 358 -17.92 -51.00 3.19
CA TRP A 358 -19.28 -51.02 3.72
C TRP A 358 -20.07 -52.23 3.19
N PRO A 359 -20.94 -52.85 4.01
CA PRO A 359 -21.09 -52.62 5.44
C PRO A 359 -19.79 -52.92 6.20
N GLU A 360 -19.56 -52.22 7.31
CA GLU A 360 -18.30 -52.33 8.06
C GLU A 360 -18.09 -53.78 8.51
N THR A 361 -17.01 -54.39 8.05
CA THR A 361 -16.58 -55.68 8.57
C THR A 361 -16.03 -55.48 9.98
N HIS A 362 -16.27 -56.42 10.91
CA HIS A 362 -15.84 -56.40 12.32
C HIS A 362 -14.31 -56.28 12.58
N ALA A 363 -13.50 -55.98 11.58
CA ALA A 363 -12.09 -55.69 11.72
C ALA A 363 -11.88 -54.36 12.48
N THR A 364 -10.81 -54.30 13.27
CA THR A 364 -10.41 -53.13 14.06
C THR A 364 -10.31 -51.89 13.17
N PRO A 365 -10.90 -50.73 13.54
CA PRO A 365 -10.86 -49.53 12.72
C PRO A 365 -9.41 -49.11 12.48
N THR A 366 -9.00 -49.07 11.21
CA THR A 366 -7.69 -48.57 10.82
C THR A 366 -7.76 -47.05 10.86
N THR A 367 -6.99 -46.41 11.73
CA THR A 367 -7.02 -44.95 11.88
C THR A 367 -6.14 -44.28 10.83
N THR A 368 -6.64 -43.19 10.26
CA THR A 368 -5.83 -42.32 9.38
C THR A 368 -4.68 -41.72 10.20
N PRO A 369 -3.43 -41.78 9.72
CA PRO A 369 -2.31 -41.14 10.42
C PRO A 369 -2.54 -39.62 10.51
N PRO A 370 -2.19 -38.98 11.65
CA PRO A 370 -2.44 -37.56 11.84
C PRO A 370 -1.64 -36.70 10.86
N SER A 371 -2.24 -35.59 10.45
CA SER A 371 -1.59 -34.59 9.60
C SER A 371 -0.40 -33.97 10.34
N ARG A 372 0.72 -33.78 9.65
CA ARG A 372 1.88 -33.04 10.21
C ARG A 372 1.78 -31.59 9.79
N LEU A 373 1.69 -30.67 10.75
CA LEU A 373 1.62 -29.24 10.49
C LEU A 373 2.83 -28.50 11.05
N ARG A 374 3.28 -27.50 10.29
CA ARG A 374 4.29 -26.51 10.69
C ARG A 374 3.71 -25.14 10.42
N ILE A 375 3.35 -24.42 11.48
CA ILE A 375 2.86 -23.05 11.40
C ILE A 375 3.87 -22.16 12.11
N GLU A 376 4.30 -21.11 11.44
CA GLU A 376 5.26 -20.16 12.00
C GLU A 376 4.83 -18.72 11.71
N ARG A 377 5.23 -17.82 12.63
CA ARG A 377 5.23 -16.39 12.44
C ARG A 377 6.63 -15.87 12.76
N ASP A 378 7.28 -15.27 11.77
CA ASP A 378 8.63 -14.73 11.88
C ASP A 378 9.68 -15.72 12.42
N GLY A 379 9.54 -17.01 12.08
CA GLY A 379 10.40 -18.11 12.54
C GLY A 379 9.99 -18.71 13.89
N LEU A 380 9.01 -18.12 14.58
CA LEU A 380 8.48 -18.66 15.83
C LEU A 380 7.33 -19.62 15.53
N ALA A 381 7.41 -20.85 16.04
CA ALA A 381 6.34 -21.83 15.91
C ALA A 381 5.05 -21.34 16.59
N LEU A 382 3.92 -21.56 15.94
CA LEU A 382 2.59 -21.29 16.46
C LEU A 382 1.85 -22.59 16.79
N GLU A 383 0.82 -22.46 17.62
CA GLU A 383 -0.13 -23.52 17.95
C GLU A 383 -0.85 -24.00 16.68
N ALA A 384 -0.95 -25.32 16.49
CA ALA A 384 -1.45 -25.93 15.26
C ALA A 384 -2.59 -26.94 15.46
N SER A 385 -3.01 -27.22 16.70
CA SER A 385 -4.01 -28.26 17.00
C SER A 385 -5.36 -27.98 16.35
N ARG A 386 -5.81 -26.72 16.32
CA ARG A 386 -7.08 -26.36 15.67
C ARG A 386 -7.04 -26.59 14.16
N TRP A 387 -5.91 -26.29 13.52
CA TRP A 387 -5.69 -26.59 12.10
C TRP A 387 -5.63 -28.10 11.84
N GLN A 388 -4.98 -28.84 12.73
CA GLN A 388 -4.92 -30.29 12.66
C GLN A 388 -6.32 -30.92 12.78
N ALA A 389 -7.10 -30.51 13.78
CA ALA A 389 -8.48 -30.95 13.99
C ALA A 389 -9.37 -30.63 12.77
N GLY A 390 -9.18 -29.47 12.15
CA GLY A 390 -9.89 -29.10 10.94
C GLY A 390 -9.56 -29.98 9.73
N LEU A 391 -8.32 -30.46 9.60
CA LEU A 391 -7.92 -31.43 8.58
C LEU A 391 -8.41 -32.86 8.91
N GLU A 392 -8.52 -33.23 10.18
CA GLU A 392 -9.12 -34.49 10.61
C GLU A 392 -10.64 -34.50 10.36
N ASP A 393 -11.29 -33.33 10.47
CA ASP A 393 -12.71 -33.16 10.15
C ASP A 393 -13.02 -33.45 8.67
N LEU A 394 -12.09 -33.17 7.77
CA LEU A 394 -12.22 -33.52 6.36
C LEU A 394 -12.40 -35.04 6.16
N ASP A 395 -11.59 -35.83 6.86
CA ASP A 395 -11.64 -37.29 6.77
C ASP A 395 -12.93 -37.83 7.39
N ARG A 396 -13.36 -37.27 8.54
CA ARG A 396 -14.63 -37.60 9.18
C ARG A 396 -15.82 -37.36 8.24
N GLN A 397 -15.91 -36.18 7.64
CA GLN A 397 -17.01 -35.86 6.73
C GLN A 397 -17.01 -36.73 5.46
N LEU A 398 -15.82 -37.08 4.94
CA LEU A 398 -15.70 -37.97 3.80
C LEU A 398 -16.19 -39.40 4.12
N ILE A 399 -15.82 -39.94 5.29
CA ILE A 399 -16.29 -41.25 5.78
C ILE A 399 -17.82 -41.26 5.87
N GLU A 400 -18.42 -40.24 6.49
CA GLU A 400 -19.87 -40.10 6.60
C GLU A 400 -20.54 -40.00 5.22
N GLY A 401 -19.93 -39.28 4.28
CA GLY A 401 -20.37 -39.17 2.89
C GLY A 401 -20.38 -40.50 2.15
N LEU A 402 -19.31 -41.30 2.29
CA LEU A 402 -19.20 -42.63 1.68
C LEU A 402 -20.16 -43.63 2.31
N GLY A 403 -20.41 -43.54 3.62
CA GLY A 403 -21.46 -44.32 4.28
C GLY A 403 -22.85 -44.03 3.69
N ARG A 404 -23.19 -42.75 3.47
CA ARG A 404 -24.44 -42.37 2.78
C ARG A 404 -24.50 -42.89 1.35
N LEU A 405 -23.36 -42.90 0.63
CA LEU A 405 -23.27 -43.44 -0.72
C LEU A 405 -23.54 -44.95 -0.76
N ALA A 406 -22.99 -45.71 0.19
CA ALA A 406 -23.24 -47.14 0.29
C ALA A 406 -24.74 -47.45 0.48
N THR A 407 -25.42 -46.70 1.35
CA THR A 407 -26.89 -46.84 1.53
C THR A 407 -27.66 -46.46 0.27
N ALA A 408 -27.25 -45.40 -0.43
CA ALA A 408 -27.88 -44.98 -1.68
C ALA A 408 -27.70 -46.01 -2.81
N TRP A 409 -26.55 -46.67 -2.87
CA TRP A 409 -26.28 -47.73 -3.85
C TRP A 409 -27.31 -48.87 -3.74
N GLU A 410 -27.53 -49.42 -2.55
CA GLU A 410 -28.55 -50.46 -2.36
C GLU A 410 -29.96 -49.97 -2.70
N ARG A 411 -30.32 -48.79 -2.19
CA ARG A 411 -31.68 -48.25 -2.32
C ARG A 411 -32.06 -47.91 -3.77
N GLU A 412 -31.20 -47.19 -4.49
CA GLU A 412 -31.53 -46.66 -5.82
C GLU A 412 -31.29 -47.69 -6.93
N SER A 413 -30.18 -48.43 -6.88
CA SER A 413 -29.90 -49.47 -7.88
C SER A 413 -30.78 -50.72 -7.69
N GLY A 414 -31.37 -50.89 -6.51
CA GLY A 414 -32.17 -52.04 -6.08
C GLY A 414 -31.42 -53.36 -6.07
N VAL A 415 -30.09 -53.31 -5.94
CA VAL A 415 -29.30 -54.50 -5.66
C VAL A 415 -29.54 -54.98 -4.23
N SER A 416 -29.43 -56.28 -4.04
CA SER A 416 -29.33 -56.92 -2.72
C SER A 416 -27.88 -57.20 -2.39
N ARG A 417 -27.56 -57.30 -1.09
CA ARG A 417 -26.18 -57.55 -0.60
C ARG A 417 -25.19 -56.54 -1.16
N GLY A 418 -25.56 -55.26 -1.11
CA GLY A 418 -24.71 -54.19 -1.60
C GLY A 418 -23.43 -54.12 -0.78
N SER A 419 -22.32 -53.86 -1.46
CA SER A 419 -21.08 -53.52 -0.79
C SER A 419 -20.43 -52.34 -1.50
N LEU A 420 -19.70 -51.54 -0.73
CA LEU A 420 -18.87 -50.44 -1.23
C LEU A 420 -17.46 -50.63 -0.70
N GLN A 421 -16.48 -50.65 -1.59
CA GLN A 421 -15.06 -50.53 -1.26
C GLN A 421 -14.57 -49.18 -1.76
N ALA A 422 -13.84 -48.44 -0.92
CA ALA A 422 -13.30 -47.13 -1.25
C ALA A 422 -11.82 -47.03 -0.86
N GLN A 423 -11.01 -46.44 -1.73
CA GLN A 423 -9.65 -46.00 -1.41
C GLN A 423 -9.53 -44.50 -1.70
N PRO A 424 -9.90 -43.63 -0.74
CA PRO A 424 -9.82 -42.20 -0.93
C PRO A 424 -8.45 -41.63 -0.63
N MET A 425 -8.03 -40.71 -1.49
CA MET A 425 -6.98 -39.72 -1.23
C MET A 425 -7.53 -38.37 -1.64
N LEU A 426 -7.73 -37.48 -0.68
CA LEU A 426 -8.28 -36.16 -0.95
C LEU A 426 -7.42 -35.14 -0.23
N LEU A 427 -6.84 -34.19 -0.97
CA LEU A 427 -5.83 -33.25 -0.44
C LEU A 427 -4.73 -33.99 0.34
N SER A 428 -4.27 -35.13 -0.18
CA SER A 428 -3.16 -35.92 0.38
C SER A 428 -1.85 -35.51 -0.30
N GLY A 429 -0.73 -35.47 0.43
CA GLY A 429 0.56 -34.99 -0.07
C GLY A 429 1.12 -33.87 0.79
N THR A 430 1.83 -32.92 0.18
CA THR A 430 2.39 -31.74 0.86
C THR A 430 1.85 -30.44 0.30
N ALA A 431 1.55 -29.49 1.18
CA ALA A 431 1.27 -28.12 0.79
C ALA A 431 1.95 -27.15 1.74
N GLY A 432 2.43 -26.04 1.20
CA GLY A 432 2.98 -24.94 1.97
C GLY A 432 2.57 -23.61 1.38
N LEU A 433 2.24 -22.67 2.25
CA LEU A 433 1.89 -21.30 1.93
C LEU A 433 2.71 -20.36 2.81
N SER A 434 3.19 -19.28 2.22
CA SER A 434 3.77 -18.16 2.95
C SER A 434 3.16 -16.86 2.48
N TRP A 435 2.92 -15.96 3.41
CA TRP A 435 2.37 -14.63 3.12
C TRP A 435 2.89 -13.58 4.09
N GLY A 436 2.79 -12.32 3.67
CA GLY A 436 3.18 -11.14 4.42
C GLY A 436 3.46 -9.96 3.50
N TRP A 437 3.57 -8.76 4.06
CA TRP A 437 4.00 -7.60 3.27
C TRP A 437 5.47 -7.72 2.86
N ALA A 438 5.77 -7.34 1.63
CA ALA A 438 7.12 -7.26 1.09
C ALA A 438 7.41 -5.85 0.59
N GLU A 439 8.65 -5.39 0.79
CA GLU A 439 9.09 -4.09 0.29
C GLU A 439 9.07 -4.08 -1.25
N GLY A 440 8.77 -2.92 -1.84
CA GLY A 440 8.87 -2.73 -3.28
C GLY A 440 10.32 -2.57 -3.76
N GLU A 441 10.51 -2.56 -5.07
CA GLU A 441 11.85 -2.52 -5.71
C GLU A 441 12.69 -1.29 -5.31
N GLN A 442 12.07 -0.19 -4.89
CA GLN A 442 12.74 1.06 -4.47
C GLN A 442 12.61 1.33 -2.96
N GLY A 443 12.46 0.27 -2.18
CA GLY A 443 12.33 0.32 -0.71
C GLY A 443 11.25 1.30 -0.29
N MET A 444 11.63 2.28 0.54
CA MET A 444 10.70 3.26 1.11
C MET A 444 10.03 4.20 0.11
N ARG A 445 10.53 4.29 -1.13
CA ARG A 445 9.96 5.14 -2.19
C ARG A 445 8.83 4.45 -2.96
N SER A 446 8.84 3.12 -2.99
CA SER A 446 7.83 2.32 -3.69
C SER A 446 6.76 1.81 -2.73
N MET A 447 5.54 1.62 -3.23
CA MET A 447 4.49 0.96 -2.48
C MET A 447 4.87 -0.51 -2.24
N PRO A 448 4.78 -1.04 -1.00
CA PRO A 448 4.98 -2.45 -0.74
C PRO A 448 3.81 -3.23 -1.33
N PHE A 449 4.02 -4.54 -1.51
CA PHE A 449 2.99 -5.42 -2.03
C PHE A 449 2.75 -6.57 -1.06
N TYR A 450 1.52 -7.06 -1.02
CA TYR A 450 1.16 -8.20 -0.19
C TYR A 450 1.55 -9.50 -0.89
N ARG A 451 2.68 -10.08 -0.47
CA ARG A 451 3.26 -11.28 -1.05
C ARG A 451 2.47 -12.49 -0.58
N VAL A 452 2.16 -13.39 -1.50
CA VAL A 452 1.68 -14.75 -1.22
C VAL A 452 2.44 -15.71 -2.11
N ALA A 453 2.95 -16.80 -1.54
CA ALA A 453 3.63 -17.84 -2.29
C ALA A 453 3.14 -19.21 -1.82
N GLY A 454 3.05 -20.15 -2.75
CA GLY A 454 2.62 -21.51 -2.47
C GLY A 454 3.45 -22.56 -3.18
N LEU A 455 3.63 -23.69 -2.50
CA LEU A 455 4.19 -24.91 -3.04
C LEU A 455 3.22 -26.04 -2.68
N MET A 456 2.64 -26.65 -3.70
CA MET A 456 1.67 -27.74 -3.56
C MET A 456 2.16 -28.93 -4.38
N ASP A 457 2.24 -30.08 -3.73
CA ASP A 457 2.37 -31.38 -4.35
C ASP A 457 1.33 -32.30 -3.72
N LEU A 458 0.10 -32.15 -4.22
CA LEU A 458 -1.09 -32.80 -3.69
C LEU A 458 -1.72 -33.73 -4.73
N VAL A 459 -2.21 -34.86 -4.24
CA VAL A 459 -3.31 -35.58 -4.88
C VAL A 459 -4.58 -34.88 -4.42
N ALA A 460 -5.12 -34.05 -5.32
CA ALA A 460 -6.28 -33.22 -5.03
C ALA A 460 -7.51 -34.10 -4.77
N CYS A 461 -7.73 -35.08 -5.64
CA CYS A 461 -8.66 -36.19 -5.45
C CYS A 461 -8.16 -37.42 -6.20
N GLN A 462 -8.06 -38.55 -5.51
CA GLN A 462 -8.02 -39.87 -6.08
C GLN A 462 -9.00 -40.72 -5.30
N LEU A 463 -10.02 -41.23 -6.00
CA LEU A 463 -11.05 -42.03 -5.38
C LEU A 463 -11.27 -43.27 -6.23
N ASN A 464 -10.85 -44.41 -5.70
CA ASN A 464 -11.18 -45.70 -6.27
C ASN A 464 -12.38 -46.26 -5.51
N LEU A 465 -13.56 -46.22 -6.15
CA LEU A 465 -14.80 -46.76 -5.64
C LEU A 465 -15.15 -48.02 -6.40
N ARG A 466 -15.50 -49.07 -5.67
CA ARG A 466 -16.11 -50.28 -6.21
C ARG A 466 -17.37 -50.59 -5.41
N MET A 467 -18.51 -50.37 -6.03
CA MET A 467 -19.81 -50.78 -5.50
C MET A 467 -20.24 -52.06 -6.17
N SER A 468 -20.69 -53.05 -5.43
CA SER A 468 -21.21 -54.31 -5.99
C SER A 468 -22.48 -54.75 -5.31
N GLY A 469 -23.24 -55.62 -5.95
CA GLY A 469 -24.46 -56.22 -5.39
C GLY A 469 -25.18 -57.09 -6.41
N ASP A 470 -26.13 -57.88 -5.95
CA ASP A 470 -26.90 -58.81 -6.79
C ASP A 470 -28.26 -58.18 -7.14
N LEU A 471 -28.51 -57.91 -8.42
CA LEU A 471 -29.77 -57.38 -8.96
C LEU A 471 -30.66 -58.52 -9.44
N ALA A 472 -31.85 -58.63 -8.85
CA ALA A 472 -32.92 -59.49 -9.36
C ALA A 472 -33.97 -58.62 -10.08
N LEU A 473 -34.13 -58.82 -11.39
CA LEU A 473 -35.03 -57.98 -12.19
C LEU A 473 -35.67 -58.80 -13.32
N HIS A 474 -37.00 -58.83 -13.38
CA HIS A 474 -37.78 -59.52 -14.42
C HIS A 474 -37.33 -60.98 -14.69
N GLY A 475 -37.12 -61.76 -13.63
CA GLY A 475 -36.70 -63.17 -13.76
C GLY A 475 -35.23 -63.37 -14.17
N SER A 476 -34.41 -62.31 -14.12
CA SER A 476 -32.96 -62.41 -14.26
C SER A 476 -32.29 -62.16 -12.90
N LEU A 477 -31.14 -62.80 -12.69
CA LEU A 477 -30.23 -62.48 -11.60
C LEU A 477 -28.88 -62.08 -12.20
N SER A 478 -28.36 -60.92 -11.83
CA SER A 478 -27.05 -60.47 -12.28
C SER A 478 -26.30 -59.78 -11.16
N ARG A 479 -24.98 -59.96 -11.12
CA ARG A 479 -24.11 -59.19 -10.26
C ARG A 479 -23.75 -57.89 -10.97
N LEU A 480 -24.09 -56.77 -10.34
CA LEU A 480 -23.65 -55.45 -10.78
C LEU A 480 -22.36 -55.09 -10.03
N THR A 481 -21.40 -54.54 -10.77
CA THR A 481 -20.24 -53.85 -10.20
C THR A 481 -20.13 -52.47 -10.84
N LEU A 482 -20.41 -51.42 -10.07
CA LEU A 482 -20.21 -50.04 -10.47
C LEU A 482 -18.86 -49.54 -9.93
N HIS A 483 -17.98 -49.14 -10.83
CA HIS A 483 -16.62 -48.74 -10.53
C HIS A 483 -16.37 -47.28 -10.94
N CYS A 484 -15.63 -46.55 -10.13
CA CYS A 484 -15.08 -45.25 -10.47
C CYS A 484 -13.64 -45.20 -9.99
N ALA A 485 -12.70 -45.03 -10.91
CA ALA A 485 -11.31 -44.75 -10.58
C ALA A 485 -10.85 -43.54 -11.36
N GLY A 486 -10.26 -42.59 -10.65
CA GLY A 486 -9.66 -41.40 -11.23
C GLY A 486 -8.71 -40.76 -10.24
N SER A 487 -7.79 -39.96 -10.77
CA SER A 487 -6.87 -39.15 -9.99
C SER A 487 -6.76 -37.77 -10.63
N ALA A 488 -6.77 -36.74 -9.81
CA ALA A 488 -6.62 -35.35 -10.17
C ALA A 488 -5.49 -34.76 -9.30
N PRO A 489 -4.33 -34.43 -9.89
CA PRO A 489 -3.25 -33.78 -9.16
C PRO A 489 -3.54 -32.29 -8.96
N LEU A 490 -2.96 -31.73 -7.90
CA LEU A 490 -2.83 -30.29 -7.68
C LEU A 490 -1.36 -30.00 -7.34
N GLN A 491 -0.57 -29.83 -8.41
CA GLN A 491 0.86 -29.59 -8.36
C GLN A 491 1.16 -28.20 -8.89
N LEU A 492 1.64 -27.31 -8.01
CA LEU A 492 1.85 -25.91 -8.34
C LEU A 492 2.95 -25.31 -7.46
N SER A 493 3.83 -24.54 -8.08
CA SER A 493 4.73 -23.61 -7.40
C SER A 493 4.43 -22.22 -7.93
N TRP A 494 4.09 -21.28 -7.04
CA TRP A 494 3.68 -19.95 -7.42
C TRP A 494 4.08 -18.90 -6.39
N GLN A 495 4.23 -17.66 -6.85
CA GLN A 495 4.47 -16.51 -6.00
C GLN A 495 3.86 -15.28 -6.64
N ARG A 496 3.18 -14.45 -5.84
CA ARG A 496 2.79 -13.08 -6.17
C ARG A 496 3.95 -12.13 -5.84
N GLY A 497 4.50 -11.47 -6.86
CA GLY A 497 5.49 -10.41 -6.82
C GLY A 497 4.89 -9.02 -7.00
N ALA A 498 5.75 -8.00 -7.05
CA ALA A 498 5.37 -6.59 -7.11
C ALA A 498 4.62 -6.18 -8.38
N LYS A 499 4.81 -6.90 -9.49
CA LYS A 499 4.26 -6.60 -10.82
C LYS A 499 3.07 -7.49 -11.20
N ASP A 500 2.74 -8.45 -10.36
CA ASP A 500 1.69 -9.40 -10.66
C ASP A 500 0.30 -8.77 -10.53
N ALA A 501 -0.66 -9.38 -11.23
CA ALA A 501 -2.06 -8.99 -11.21
C ALA A 501 -2.68 -9.10 -9.80
N ASP A 502 -3.99 -8.83 -9.72
CA ASP A 502 -4.78 -9.05 -8.51
C ASP A 502 -4.59 -10.47 -7.94
N LEU A 503 -4.63 -10.60 -6.61
CA LEU A 503 -4.39 -11.86 -5.88
C LEU A 503 -5.27 -13.00 -6.43
N MET A 504 -6.50 -12.69 -6.85
CA MET A 504 -7.43 -13.66 -7.43
C MET A 504 -6.92 -14.31 -8.72
N ALA A 505 -6.31 -13.51 -9.59
CA ALA A 505 -5.76 -14.02 -10.84
C ALA A 505 -4.58 -14.95 -10.57
N THR A 506 -3.73 -14.62 -9.58
CA THR A 506 -2.60 -15.46 -9.19
C THR A 506 -3.04 -16.77 -8.52
N LEU A 507 -4.19 -16.77 -7.84
CA LEU A 507 -4.73 -17.94 -7.13
C LEU A 507 -5.53 -18.91 -8.01
N ALA A 508 -5.95 -18.50 -9.21
CA ALA A 508 -6.77 -19.36 -10.07
C ALA A 508 -6.19 -20.77 -10.30
N PRO A 509 -4.86 -20.97 -10.50
CA PRO A 509 -4.26 -22.30 -10.65
C PRO A 509 -4.22 -23.13 -9.36
N ALA A 510 -4.45 -22.52 -8.19
CA ALA A 510 -4.49 -23.22 -6.90
C ALA A 510 -5.82 -23.93 -6.62
N GLN A 511 -6.68 -24.05 -7.64
CA GLN A 511 -7.95 -24.77 -7.62
C GLN A 511 -7.96 -25.80 -8.73
N THR A 512 -8.53 -26.96 -8.46
CA THR A 512 -8.74 -28.00 -9.48
C THR A 512 -10.19 -28.47 -9.44
N GLN A 513 -10.73 -28.76 -10.62
CA GLN A 513 -12.03 -29.37 -10.82
C GLN A 513 -11.82 -30.72 -11.51
N PHE A 514 -12.58 -31.72 -11.11
CA PHE A 514 -12.42 -33.07 -11.63
C PHE A 514 -13.77 -33.75 -11.86
N ARG A 515 -13.77 -34.66 -12.83
CA ARG A 515 -14.91 -35.51 -13.19
C ARG A 515 -14.39 -36.91 -13.51
N HIS A 516 -14.81 -37.89 -12.72
CA HIS A 516 -14.44 -39.28 -12.88
C HIS A 516 -15.69 -40.09 -13.23
N PRO A 517 -15.84 -40.54 -14.49
CA PRO A 517 -17.04 -41.24 -14.93
C PRO A 517 -17.15 -42.63 -14.29
N PHE A 518 -18.39 -43.09 -14.11
CA PHE A 518 -18.64 -44.46 -13.67
C PHE A 518 -18.54 -45.46 -14.81
N VAL A 519 -18.07 -46.66 -14.49
CA VAL A 519 -18.05 -47.83 -15.39
C VAL A 519 -18.86 -48.93 -14.72
N LEU A 520 -19.84 -49.48 -15.41
CA LEU A 520 -20.63 -50.62 -14.93
C LEU A 520 -20.12 -51.90 -15.58
N GLN A 521 -20.01 -52.93 -14.75
CA GLN A 521 -19.87 -54.32 -15.17
C GLN A 521 -21.10 -55.08 -14.70
N LEU A 522 -21.59 -55.97 -15.55
CA LEU A 522 -22.75 -56.81 -15.29
C LEU A 522 -22.36 -58.25 -15.60
N GLU A 523 -22.50 -59.13 -14.61
CA GLU A 523 -22.23 -60.56 -14.73
C GLU A 523 -23.53 -61.34 -14.48
N ALA A 524 -24.09 -61.94 -15.53
CA ALA A 524 -25.27 -62.78 -15.40
C ALA A 524 -24.97 -64.01 -14.53
N THR A 525 -25.83 -64.29 -13.56
CA THR A 525 -25.71 -65.46 -12.69
C THR A 525 -26.70 -66.52 -13.17
N ALA A 526 -26.19 -67.71 -13.52
CA ALA A 526 -27.03 -68.80 -14.00
C ALA A 526 -28.09 -69.19 -12.94
N ARG A 527 -29.35 -69.28 -13.39
CA ARG A 527 -30.50 -69.80 -12.64
C ARG A 527 -31.37 -70.65 -13.56
N ASP A 528 -32.37 -71.31 -12.99
CA ASP A 528 -33.39 -72.08 -13.73
C ASP A 528 -34.25 -71.18 -14.64
N GLU A 529 -34.24 -69.86 -14.41
CA GLU A 529 -34.90 -68.84 -15.23
C GLU A 529 -34.02 -68.49 -16.45
N LEU A 530 -34.63 -68.37 -17.63
CA LEU A 530 -33.91 -68.18 -18.90
C LEU A 530 -33.65 -66.71 -19.27
N ALA A 531 -34.10 -65.74 -18.46
CA ALA A 531 -33.96 -64.32 -18.79
C ALA A 531 -32.55 -63.80 -18.44
N VAL A 532 -31.92 -63.08 -19.37
CA VAL A 532 -30.57 -62.54 -19.22
C VAL A 532 -30.59 -61.02 -19.35
N LEU A 533 -29.82 -60.31 -18.51
CA LEU A 533 -29.59 -58.88 -18.64
C LEU A 533 -28.24 -58.61 -19.32
N ASP A 534 -28.20 -57.56 -20.14
CA ASP A 534 -26.98 -57.00 -20.72
C ASP A 534 -26.98 -55.47 -20.61
N ILE A 535 -25.81 -54.84 -20.80
CA ILE A 535 -25.62 -53.39 -20.78
C ILE A 535 -25.86 -52.84 -22.18
N GLY A 536 -26.92 -52.04 -22.35
CA GLY A 536 -27.27 -51.42 -23.64
C GLY A 536 -26.44 -50.20 -24.00
N CYS A 537 -25.95 -49.45 -23.00
CA CYS A 537 -25.10 -48.27 -23.21
C CYS A 537 -24.14 -48.03 -22.03
N PRO A 538 -23.05 -47.26 -22.22
CA PRO A 538 -22.23 -46.79 -21.11
C PRO A 538 -23.07 -46.05 -20.05
N VAL A 539 -22.66 -46.17 -18.79
CA VAL A 539 -23.31 -45.46 -17.68
C VAL A 539 -23.20 -43.97 -17.91
N VAL A 540 -24.32 -43.27 -17.79
CA VAL A 540 -24.32 -41.81 -17.63
C VAL A 540 -24.15 -41.52 -16.15
N GLY A 541 -23.22 -40.65 -15.79
CA GLY A 541 -22.96 -40.28 -14.40
C GLY A 541 -21.48 -40.20 -14.10
N ALA A 542 -21.13 -39.50 -13.02
CA ALA A 542 -19.74 -39.35 -12.61
C ALA A 542 -19.66 -38.93 -11.15
N LEU A 543 -18.53 -39.24 -10.53
CA LEU A 543 -18.04 -38.50 -9.38
C LEU A 543 -17.51 -37.16 -9.87
N VAL A 544 -18.00 -36.06 -9.31
CA VAL A 544 -17.55 -34.70 -9.63
C VAL A 544 -17.10 -33.98 -8.38
N GLY A 545 -16.18 -33.05 -8.53
CA GLY A 545 -15.73 -32.28 -7.39
C GLY A 545 -14.78 -31.17 -7.75
N SER A 546 -14.40 -30.44 -6.71
CA SER A 546 -13.43 -29.36 -6.79
C SER A 546 -12.75 -29.20 -5.45
N CYS A 547 -11.45 -28.93 -5.44
CA CYS A 547 -10.71 -28.66 -4.22
C CYS A 547 -9.50 -27.75 -4.49
N GLY A 548 -8.93 -27.22 -3.41
CA GLY A 548 -7.75 -26.36 -3.47
C GLY A 548 -7.87 -25.19 -2.51
N LEU A 549 -7.31 -24.04 -2.91
CA LEU A 549 -7.29 -22.81 -2.15
C LEU A 549 -8.17 -21.75 -2.82
N ARG A 550 -9.02 -21.08 -2.05
CA ARG A 550 -9.90 -20.00 -2.54
C ARG A 550 -10.03 -18.88 -1.50
N PRO A 551 -10.56 -17.71 -1.86
CA PRO A 551 -10.94 -16.70 -0.88
C PRO A 551 -11.99 -17.23 0.09
N LYS A 552 -11.95 -16.71 1.32
CA LYS A 552 -13.02 -16.95 2.29
C LYS A 552 -14.32 -16.37 1.76
N ALA A 553 -15.40 -17.12 1.93
CA ALA A 553 -16.75 -16.63 1.57
C ALA A 553 -17.18 -15.49 2.51
N GLU A 554 -16.75 -15.57 3.77
CA GLU A 554 -17.09 -14.63 4.83
C GLU A 554 -15.80 -14.03 5.42
N GLY A 555 -15.39 -12.87 4.89
CA GLY A 555 -14.27 -12.08 5.41
C GLY A 555 -12.97 -12.17 4.61
N PRO A 556 -11.88 -11.55 5.10
CA PRO A 556 -10.62 -11.46 4.39
C PRO A 556 -9.80 -12.75 4.47
N GLY A 557 -8.93 -12.94 3.48
CA GLY A 557 -7.98 -14.06 3.44
C GLY A 557 -8.49 -15.27 2.65
N LEU A 558 -7.75 -16.37 2.79
CA LEU A 558 -7.93 -17.59 2.02
C LEU A 558 -8.34 -18.76 2.92
N GLN A 559 -8.99 -19.74 2.31
CA GLN A 559 -9.34 -21.00 2.93
C GLN A 559 -9.08 -22.16 1.99
N TRP A 560 -8.67 -23.28 2.55
CA TRP A 560 -8.72 -24.57 1.89
C TRP A 560 -10.17 -24.99 1.74
N PHE A 561 -10.48 -25.70 0.66
CA PHE A 561 -11.80 -26.29 0.47
C PHE A 561 -11.73 -27.60 -0.32
N ALA A 562 -12.74 -28.44 -0.11
CA ALA A 562 -12.97 -29.63 -0.90
C ALA A 562 -14.46 -29.92 -1.01
N LYS A 563 -14.93 -30.11 -2.24
CA LYS A 563 -16.30 -30.48 -2.57
C LYS A 563 -16.28 -31.76 -3.38
N LEU A 564 -17.15 -32.70 -3.01
CA LEU A 564 -17.31 -33.96 -3.70
C LEU A 564 -18.80 -34.29 -3.82
N GLU A 565 -19.24 -34.59 -5.02
CA GLU A 565 -20.63 -34.85 -5.35
C GLU A 565 -20.74 -36.00 -6.36
N ILE A 566 -21.89 -36.66 -6.36
CA ILE A 566 -22.26 -37.65 -7.36
C ILE A 566 -23.20 -36.94 -8.34
N ALA A 567 -22.80 -36.87 -9.61
CA ALA A 567 -23.73 -36.61 -10.68
C ALA A 567 -24.60 -37.87 -10.88
N PRO A 568 -25.93 -37.74 -11.04
CA PRO A 568 -26.85 -38.88 -11.16
C PRO A 568 -26.31 -39.96 -12.10
N ALA A 569 -26.33 -41.20 -11.61
CA ALA A 569 -25.86 -42.34 -12.38
C ALA A 569 -27.05 -43.17 -12.86
N SER A 570 -27.09 -43.48 -14.17
CA SER A 570 -28.12 -44.34 -14.77
C SER A 570 -27.56 -45.12 -15.94
N VAL A 571 -28.16 -46.27 -16.22
CA VAL A 571 -27.78 -47.15 -17.33
C VAL A 571 -29.03 -47.64 -18.08
N ILE A 572 -28.89 -47.93 -19.37
CA ILE A 572 -29.89 -48.68 -20.14
C ILE A 572 -29.49 -50.14 -20.09
N LEU A 573 -30.38 -51.00 -19.58
CA LEU A 573 -30.22 -52.45 -19.57
C LEU A 573 -31.07 -53.08 -20.67
N LEU A 574 -30.53 -54.11 -21.33
CA LEU A 574 -31.22 -54.94 -22.30
C LEU A 574 -31.66 -56.23 -21.61
N LEU A 575 -32.96 -56.46 -21.51
CA LEU A 575 -33.52 -57.71 -21.04
C LEU A 575 -33.77 -58.64 -22.23
N HIS A 576 -33.16 -59.81 -22.20
CA HIS A 576 -33.35 -60.89 -23.16
C HIS A 576 -34.18 -61.99 -22.51
N ASP A 577 -35.48 -62.02 -22.80
CA ASP A 577 -36.39 -63.05 -22.33
C ASP A 577 -36.80 -63.94 -23.51
N PRO A 578 -36.59 -65.28 -23.45
CA PRO A 578 -36.94 -66.15 -24.58
C PRO A 578 -38.45 -66.24 -24.86
N LEU A 579 -39.29 -65.88 -23.89
CA LEU A 579 -40.75 -65.88 -24.03
C LEU A 579 -41.27 -64.49 -24.44
N LEU A 580 -40.68 -63.42 -23.89
CA LEU A 580 -41.17 -62.04 -24.05
C LEU A 580 -40.38 -61.19 -25.04
N GLY A 581 -39.24 -61.68 -25.55
CA GLY A 581 -38.36 -60.97 -26.48
C GLY A 581 -37.41 -59.98 -25.79
N HIS A 582 -36.96 -58.98 -26.55
CA HIS A 582 -36.01 -57.97 -26.07
C HIS A 582 -36.73 -56.74 -25.52
N ARG A 583 -36.29 -56.24 -24.36
CA ARG A 583 -36.80 -55.00 -23.77
C ARG A 583 -35.67 -54.10 -23.27
N GLU A 584 -35.77 -52.81 -23.55
CA GLU A 584 -34.90 -51.78 -22.97
C GLU A 584 -35.47 -51.28 -21.65
N LEU A 585 -34.62 -51.17 -20.63
CA LEU A 585 -34.97 -50.73 -19.29
C LEU A 585 -34.00 -49.63 -18.84
N VAL A 586 -34.50 -48.45 -18.52
CA VAL A 586 -33.69 -47.40 -17.88
C VAL A 586 -33.62 -47.69 -16.39
N ARG A 587 -32.41 -47.88 -15.87
CA ARG A 587 -32.16 -48.18 -14.46
C ARG A 587 -31.38 -47.03 -13.80
N PRO A 588 -31.96 -46.30 -12.84
CA PRO A 588 -31.17 -45.44 -11.96
C PRO A 588 -30.23 -46.31 -11.11
N LEU A 589 -28.99 -45.87 -10.97
CA LEU A 589 -27.96 -46.52 -10.17
C LEU A 589 -27.62 -45.71 -8.92
N LEU A 590 -27.47 -44.39 -9.07
CA LEU A 590 -27.18 -43.46 -7.97
C LEU A 590 -27.91 -42.12 -8.19
N PRO A 591 -28.36 -41.45 -7.11
CA PRO A 591 -29.01 -40.15 -7.21
C PRO A 591 -27.96 -39.02 -7.28
N ALA A 592 -28.40 -37.80 -7.58
CA ALA A 592 -27.59 -36.62 -7.29
C ALA A 592 -27.39 -36.53 -5.76
N MET A 593 -26.15 -36.49 -5.29
CA MET A 593 -25.88 -36.36 -3.86
C MET A 593 -24.57 -35.66 -3.55
N LYS A 594 -24.55 -34.88 -2.47
CA LYS A 594 -23.33 -34.31 -1.91
C LYS A 594 -22.67 -35.32 -0.98
N LEU A 595 -21.41 -35.66 -1.26
CA LEU A 595 -20.59 -36.51 -0.40
C LEU A 595 -19.85 -35.67 0.63
N LEU A 596 -19.31 -34.52 0.22
CA LEU A 596 -18.46 -33.66 1.02
C LEU A 596 -18.63 -32.19 0.62
N ASP A 597 -18.70 -31.29 1.60
CA ASP A 597 -18.55 -29.84 1.42
C ASP A 597 -17.78 -29.28 2.62
N TRP A 598 -16.45 -29.30 2.51
CA TRP A 598 -15.54 -28.95 3.59
C TRP A 598 -14.74 -27.68 3.25
N SER A 599 -14.45 -26.89 4.28
CA SER A 599 -13.52 -25.76 4.19
C SER A 599 -12.79 -25.46 5.50
N LEU A 600 -11.58 -24.93 5.38
CA LEU A 600 -10.71 -24.61 6.51
C LEU A 600 -9.89 -23.34 6.26
N GLY A 601 -10.10 -22.31 7.08
CA GLY A 601 -9.29 -21.08 7.13
C GLY A 601 -10.01 -19.85 7.64
#